data_AF-A0A4S8J6K8-F1
#
_entry.id   AF-A0A4S8J6K8-F1
#
_cell.length_a   1.000
_cell.length_b   1.000
_cell.length_c   1.000
_cell.angle_alpha   90.00
_cell.angle_beta   90.00
_cell.angle_gamma   90.00
#
_symmetry.space_group_name_H-M   'P 1'
#
loop_
_entity.id
_entity.type
_entity.pdbx_description
1 polymer ?
#
loop_
_entity_poly.entity_id
_entity_poly.type
_entity_poly.pdbx_seq_one_letter_code
_entity_poly.pdbx_strand_id
1 'polypeptide(L)'
;MGNTEKLLNQIMELKFTSKSLQRQSRKCEKDEKAEKLKVKKAIEKGNMDGARIYAENAIRKRTEQMNYLRLASRLDAVVARLDTQAKMQAIGKSMGSIVKSLDSALASGNLQKMSETMDQFERQFVNMEVQAEFMEGAMAGSTSLSTPETEVNSLMQQVADDYGLEDLDASC
;
A
#
# COMPACT_ATOMS: atom_id res chain seq x y z
N MET A 1 12.85 22.78 -15.13
CA MET A 1 13.26 21.44 -14.66
C MET A 1 12.65 21.03 -13.31
N GLY A 2 12.13 21.93 -12.47
CA GLY A 2 11.75 21.60 -11.08
C GLY A 2 10.48 20.77 -10.81
N ASN A 3 9.56 20.55 -11.75
CA ASN A 3 8.31 19.82 -11.44
C ASN A 3 8.48 18.29 -11.35
N THR A 4 9.35 17.69 -12.17
CA THR A 4 9.57 16.23 -12.15
C THR A 4 10.37 15.81 -10.92
N GLU A 5 11.35 16.60 -10.51
CA GLU A 5 12.14 16.36 -9.30
C GLU A 5 11.29 16.49 -8.04
N LYS A 6 10.41 17.50 -7.97
CA LYS A 6 9.40 17.61 -6.90
C LYS A 6 8.48 16.39 -6.83
N LEU A 7 7.99 15.90 -7.98
CA LEU A 7 7.15 14.71 -8.04
C LEU A 7 7.89 13.46 -7.55
N LEU A 8 9.14 13.25 -7.95
CA LEU A 8 9.97 12.13 -7.49
C LEU A 8 10.23 12.18 -5.98
N ASN A 9 10.48 13.37 -5.43
CA ASN A 9 10.66 13.55 -3.99
C ASN A 9 9.36 13.21 -3.22
N GLN A 10 8.20 13.66 -3.71
CA GLN A 10 6.91 13.32 -3.11
C GLN A 10 6.64 11.80 -3.16
N ILE A 11 6.94 11.15 -4.28
CA ILE A 11 6.84 9.69 -4.41
C ILE A 11 7.69 8.99 -3.35
N MET A 12 8.95 9.44 -3.15
CA MET A 12 9.83 8.86 -2.15
C MET A 12 9.28 9.05 -0.73
N GLU A 13 8.84 10.26 -0.38
CA GLU A 13 8.26 10.55 0.94
C GLU A 13 7.03 9.69 1.23
N LEU A 14 6.14 9.52 0.24
CA LEU A 14 4.96 8.66 0.35
C LEU A 14 5.35 7.18 0.48
N LYS A 15 6.37 6.71 -0.25
CA LYS A 15 6.93 5.34 -0.09
C LYS A 15 7.47 5.12 1.33
N PHE A 16 8.21 6.08 1.88
CA PHE A 16 8.70 5.99 3.26
C PHE A 16 7.56 5.98 4.27
N THR A 17 6.56 6.84 4.08
CA THR A 17 5.38 6.91 4.94
C THR A 17 4.60 5.59 4.90
N SER A 18 4.34 5.03 3.72
CA SER A 18 3.69 3.72 3.59
C SER A 18 4.44 2.62 4.35
N LYS A 19 5.76 2.51 4.15
CA LYS A 19 6.59 1.53 4.88
C LYS A 19 6.57 1.76 6.40
N SER A 20 6.55 3.01 6.84
CA SER A 20 6.44 3.35 8.27
C SER A 20 5.10 2.89 8.84
N LEU A 21 3.99 3.08 8.12
CA LEU A 21 2.66 2.60 8.51
C LEU A 21 2.59 1.08 8.53
N GLN A 22 3.19 0.38 7.56
CA GLN A 22 3.29 -1.09 7.58
C GLN A 22 4.06 -1.60 8.82
N ARG A 23 5.12 -0.90 9.23
CA ARG A 23 5.85 -1.22 10.47
C ARG A 23 5.00 -0.98 11.71
N GLN A 24 4.23 0.11 11.76
CA GLN A 24 3.30 0.39 12.85
C GLN A 24 2.18 -0.66 12.92
N SER A 25 1.63 -1.08 11.78
CA SER A 25 0.65 -2.17 11.69
C SER A 25 1.20 -3.47 12.29
N ARG A 26 2.43 -3.88 11.92
CA ARG A 26 3.10 -5.05 12.51
C ARG A 26 3.39 -4.90 14.00
N LYS A 27 3.64 -3.68 14.48
CA LYS A 27 3.82 -3.42 15.90
C LYS A 27 2.50 -3.62 16.65
N CYS A 28 1.40 -3.06 16.15
CA CYS A 28 0.08 -3.26 16.75
C CYS A 28 -0.33 -4.74 16.77
N GLU A 29 0.04 -5.53 15.75
CA GLU A 29 -0.19 -6.99 15.74
C GLU A 29 0.57 -7.70 16.88
N LYS A 30 1.82 -7.29 17.17
CA LYS A 30 2.59 -7.85 18.29
C LYS A 30 1.98 -7.44 19.63
N ASP A 31 1.57 -6.18 19.76
CA ASP A 31 0.95 -5.64 20.96
C ASP A 31 -0.40 -6.34 21.23
N GLU A 32 -1.21 -6.57 20.19
CA GLU A 32 -2.46 -7.35 20.27
C GLU A 32 -2.21 -8.76 20.82
N LYS A 33 -1.22 -9.48 20.29
CA LYS A 33 -0.86 -10.83 20.78
C LYS A 33 -0.43 -10.80 22.25
N ALA A 34 0.30 -9.76 22.65
CA ALA A 34 0.70 -9.58 24.05
C ALA A 34 -0.50 -9.32 24.96
N GLU A 35 -1.47 -8.52 24.54
CA GLU A 35 -2.71 -8.27 25.30
C GLU A 35 -3.58 -9.54 25.39
N LYS A 36 -3.73 -10.31 24.30
CA LYS A 36 -4.42 -11.61 24.33
C LYS A 36 -3.82 -12.59 25.34
N LEU A 37 -2.48 -12.61 25.48
CA LEU A 37 -1.82 -13.43 26.50
C LEU A 37 -2.15 -12.95 27.93
N LYS A 38 -2.30 -11.64 28.14
CA LYS A 38 -2.72 -11.08 29.43
C LYS A 38 -4.18 -11.40 29.75
N VAL A 39 -5.07 -11.40 28.75
CA VAL A 39 -6.46 -11.87 28.89
C VAL A 39 -6.47 -13.30 29.44
N LYS A 40 -5.74 -14.21 28.80
CA LYS A 40 -5.64 -15.61 29.25
C LYS A 40 -5.18 -15.71 30.71
N LYS A 41 -4.08 -15.04 31.06
CA LYS A 41 -3.55 -15.04 32.43
C LYS A 41 -4.50 -14.41 33.46
N ALA A 42 -5.34 -13.46 33.05
CA ALA A 42 -6.33 -12.85 33.94
C ALA A 42 -7.52 -13.79 34.20
N ILE A 43 -7.98 -14.51 33.17
CA ILE A 43 -9.02 -15.53 33.29
C ILE A 43 -8.56 -16.69 34.18
N GLU A 44 -7.34 -17.21 33.97
CA GLU A 44 -6.76 -18.29 34.81
C GLU A 44 -6.69 -17.91 36.31
N LYS A 45 -6.60 -16.61 36.61
CA LYS A 45 -6.57 -16.08 37.99
C LYS A 45 -7.95 -15.73 38.54
N GLY A 46 -9.03 -15.96 37.78
CA GLY A 46 -10.39 -15.56 38.14
C GLY A 46 -10.64 -14.05 38.13
N ASN A 47 -9.72 -13.25 37.55
CA ASN A 47 -9.88 -11.80 37.46
C ASN A 47 -10.58 -11.41 36.15
N MET A 48 -11.91 -11.56 36.15
CA MET A 48 -12.75 -11.30 34.97
C MET A 48 -12.77 -9.82 34.56
N ASP A 49 -12.72 -8.89 35.52
CA ASP A 49 -12.67 -7.45 35.23
C ASP A 49 -11.35 -7.05 34.55
N GLY A 50 -10.23 -7.59 35.02
CA GLY A 50 -8.92 -7.41 34.37
C GLY A 50 -8.87 -8.05 32.97
N ALA A 51 -9.48 -9.22 32.80
CA ALA A 51 -9.57 -9.89 31.50
C ALA A 51 -10.35 -9.04 30.48
N ARG A 52 -11.46 -8.42 30.88
CA ARG A 52 -12.25 -7.52 30.01
C ARG A 52 -11.43 -6.31 29.55
N ILE A 53 -10.68 -5.66 30.44
CA ILE A 53 -9.82 -4.52 30.10
C ILE A 53 -8.72 -4.92 29.10
N TYR A 54 -8.07 -6.07 29.30
CA TYR A 54 -7.06 -6.55 28.35
C TYR A 54 -7.67 -6.96 27.00
N ALA A 55 -8.89 -7.49 26.99
CA ALA A 55 -9.60 -7.84 25.77
C ALA A 55 -9.96 -6.59 24.94
N GLU A 56 -10.48 -5.54 25.58
CA GLU A 56 -10.74 -4.25 24.95
C GLU A 56 -9.46 -3.66 24.34
N ASN A 57 -8.33 -3.73 25.06
CA ASN A 57 -7.05 -3.27 24.54
C ASN A 57 -6.58 -4.08 23.33
N ALA A 58 -6.75 -5.41 23.34
CA ALA A 58 -6.43 -6.26 22.20
C ALA A 58 -7.26 -5.88 20.96
N ILE A 59 -8.57 -5.68 21.13
CA ILE A 59 -9.48 -5.27 20.05
C ILE A 59 -9.07 -3.91 19.50
N ARG A 60 -8.80 -2.93 20.38
CA ARG A 60 -8.31 -1.62 19.95
C ARG A 60 -7.03 -1.75 19.11
N LYS A 61 -6.08 -2.60 19.52
CA LYS A 61 -4.84 -2.83 18.78
C LYS A 61 -5.07 -3.50 17.43
N ARG A 62 -6.00 -4.45 17.32
CA ARG A 62 -6.43 -5.05 16.04
C ARG A 62 -7.03 -4.00 15.10
N THR A 63 -7.90 -3.13 15.61
CA THR A 63 -8.50 -2.06 14.81
C THR A 63 -7.45 -1.05 14.34
N GLU A 64 -6.53 -0.62 15.22
CA GLU A 64 -5.40 0.23 14.85
C GLU A 64 -4.52 -0.43 13.78
N GLN A 65 -4.20 -1.72 13.94
CA GLN A 65 -3.41 -2.51 13.00
C GLN A 65 -4.03 -2.53 11.60
N MET A 66 -5.35 -2.78 11.51
CA MET A 66 -6.10 -2.75 10.26
C MET A 66 -6.18 -1.36 9.64
N ASN A 67 -6.36 -0.31 10.45
CA ASN A 67 -6.38 1.06 9.97
C ASN A 67 -5.02 1.49 9.38
N TYR A 68 -3.92 1.16 10.06
CA TYR A 68 -2.57 1.38 9.53
C TYR A 68 -2.33 0.62 8.23
N LEU A 69 -2.75 -0.65 8.16
CA LEU A 69 -2.59 -1.46 6.96
C LEU A 69 -3.38 -0.88 5.77
N ARG A 70 -4.64 -0.52 5.99
CA ARG A 70 -5.49 0.14 4.98
C ARG A 70 -4.88 1.44 4.48
N LEU A 71 -4.39 2.28 5.40
CA LEU A 71 -3.77 3.56 5.02
C LEU A 71 -2.49 3.32 4.22
N ALA A 72 -1.64 2.37 4.62
CA ALA A 72 -0.45 1.98 3.88
C ALA A 72 -0.80 1.51 2.46
N SER A 73 -1.78 0.60 2.31
CA SER A 73 -2.22 0.11 1.01
C SER A 73 -2.76 1.23 0.11
N ARG A 74 -3.52 2.18 0.67
CA ARG A 74 -4.00 3.35 -0.06
C ARG A 74 -2.84 4.25 -0.52
N LEU A 75 -1.84 4.45 0.33
CA LEU A 75 -0.63 5.21 -0.04
C LEU A 75 0.18 4.48 -1.12
N ASP A 76 0.33 3.17 -1.04
CA ASP A 76 1.01 2.37 -2.07
C ASP A 76 0.30 2.50 -3.44
N ALA A 77 -1.04 2.52 -3.45
CA ALA A 77 -1.81 2.75 -4.67
C ALA A 77 -1.61 4.17 -5.24
N VAL A 78 -1.57 5.18 -4.38
CA VAL A 78 -1.28 6.57 -4.79
C VAL A 78 0.14 6.68 -5.34
N VAL A 79 1.11 6.07 -4.67
CA VAL A 79 2.51 5.99 -5.10
C VAL A 79 2.60 5.35 -6.49
N ALA A 80 1.91 4.24 -6.73
CA ALA A 80 1.91 3.57 -8.03
C ALA A 80 1.39 4.49 -9.14
N ARG A 81 0.30 5.22 -8.89
CA ARG A 81 -0.24 6.22 -9.84
C ARG A 81 0.73 7.38 -10.07
N LEU A 82 1.40 7.86 -9.03
CA LEU A 82 2.39 8.94 -9.16
C LEU A 82 3.65 8.46 -9.90
N ASP A 83 4.11 7.23 -9.68
CA ASP A 83 5.22 6.60 -10.42
C ASP A 83 4.88 6.52 -11.92
N THR A 84 3.66 6.07 -12.25
CA THR A 84 3.12 6.12 -13.61
C THR A 84 3.18 7.53 -14.20
N GLN A 85 2.66 8.51 -13.46
CA GLN A 85 2.63 9.90 -13.92
C GLN A 85 4.05 10.45 -14.13
N ALA A 86 4.99 10.14 -13.25
CA ALA A 86 6.38 10.55 -13.39
C ALA A 86 7.04 9.95 -14.64
N LYS A 87 6.80 8.66 -14.91
CA LYS A 87 7.26 7.99 -16.15
C LYS A 87 6.65 8.64 -17.38
N MET A 88 5.34 8.90 -17.38
CA MET A 88 4.66 9.54 -18.51
C MET A 88 5.16 10.98 -18.76
N GLN A 89 5.47 11.74 -17.71
CA GLN A 89 6.11 13.05 -17.87
C GLN A 89 7.51 12.95 -18.49
N ALA A 90 8.30 11.94 -18.12
CA ALA A 90 9.61 11.70 -18.72
C ALA A 90 9.47 11.34 -20.21
N ILE A 91 8.56 10.43 -20.54
CA ILE A 91 8.26 10.05 -21.94
C ILE A 91 7.79 11.26 -22.75
N GLY A 92 6.86 12.06 -22.22
CA GLY A 92 6.35 13.25 -22.90
C GLY A 92 7.46 14.28 -23.19
N LYS A 93 8.44 14.44 -22.29
CA LYS A 93 9.63 15.27 -22.55
C LYS A 93 10.52 14.69 -23.63
N SER A 94 10.80 13.38 -23.60
CA SER A 94 11.59 12.70 -24.64
C SER A 94 10.92 12.79 -26.01
N MET A 95 9.61 12.54 -26.09
CA MET A 95 8.83 12.69 -27.32
C MET A 95 8.84 14.12 -27.84
N GLY A 96 8.63 15.10 -26.96
CA GLY A 96 8.74 16.52 -27.34
C GLY A 96 10.12 16.89 -27.87
N SER A 97 11.20 16.27 -27.37
CA SER A 97 12.55 16.47 -27.90
C SER A 97 12.74 15.83 -29.28
N ILE A 98 12.22 14.61 -29.48
CA ILE A 98 12.32 13.89 -30.76
C ILE A 98 11.55 14.63 -31.84
N VAL A 99 10.33 15.09 -31.56
CA VAL A 99 9.53 15.88 -32.50
C VAL A 99 10.26 17.15 -32.93
N LYS A 100 10.90 17.85 -31.99
CA LYS A 100 11.74 19.03 -32.32
C LYS A 100 12.96 18.68 -33.17
N SER A 101 13.64 17.56 -32.88
CA SER A 101 14.76 17.09 -33.71
C SER A 101 14.30 16.74 -35.13
N LEU A 102 13.13 16.13 -35.25
CA LEU A 102 12.55 15.75 -36.54
C LEU A 102 12.19 16.99 -37.36
N ASP A 103 11.54 17.98 -36.74
CA ASP A 103 11.20 19.27 -37.36
C ASP A 103 12.46 20.00 -37.87
N SER A 104 13.55 19.99 -37.07
CA SER A 104 14.83 20.55 -37.48
C SER A 104 15.51 19.78 -38.63
N ALA A 105 15.43 18.44 -38.63
CA ALA A 105 15.95 17.60 -39.71
C ALA A 105 15.18 17.83 -41.02
N LEU A 106 13.85 17.96 -40.94
CA LEU A 106 12.98 18.29 -42.06
C LEU A 106 13.30 19.68 -42.64
N ALA A 107 13.43 20.69 -41.78
CA ALA A 107 13.75 22.06 -42.20
C ALA A 107 15.13 22.18 -42.87
N SER A 108 16.08 21.32 -42.50
CA SER A 108 17.43 21.30 -43.08
C SER A 108 17.58 20.36 -44.29
N GLY A 109 16.52 19.63 -44.67
CA GLY A 109 16.57 18.61 -45.73
C GLY A 109 17.54 17.46 -45.44
N ASN A 110 17.90 17.25 -44.17
CA ASN A 110 18.89 16.25 -43.78
C ASN A 110 18.24 14.87 -43.61
N LEU A 111 18.16 14.13 -44.72
CA LEU A 111 17.56 12.80 -44.79
C LEU A 111 18.20 11.79 -43.82
N GLN A 112 19.53 11.88 -43.60
CA GLN A 112 20.24 11.01 -42.68
C GLN A 112 19.78 11.25 -41.22
N LYS A 113 19.74 12.51 -40.78
CA LYS A 113 19.22 12.87 -39.45
C LYS A 113 17.75 12.53 -39.30
N MET A 114 16.97 12.62 -40.37
CA MET A 114 15.55 12.23 -40.36
C MET A 114 15.40 10.73 -40.10
N SER A 115 16.19 9.89 -40.79
CA SER A 115 16.21 8.44 -40.54
C SER A 115 16.61 8.12 -39.10
N GLU A 116 17.69 8.72 -38.60
CA GLU A 116 18.15 8.51 -37.22
C GLU A 116 17.13 8.96 -36.17
N THR A 117 16.40 10.05 -36.44
CA THR A 117 15.37 10.55 -35.53
C THR A 117 14.13 9.66 -35.54
N MET A 118 13.78 9.06 -36.69
CA MET A 118 12.70 8.07 -36.78
C MET A 118 13.05 6.76 -36.08
N ASP A 119 14.29 6.28 -36.18
CA ASP A 119 14.75 5.12 -35.43
C ASP A 119 14.65 5.36 -33.90
N GLN A 120 14.98 6.57 -33.45
CA GLN A 120 14.81 6.96 -32.06
C GLN A 120 13.34 7.04 -31.65
N PHE A 121 12.47 7.52 -32.53
CA PHE A 121 11.03 7.57 -32.31
C PHE A 121 10.45 6.17 -32.12
N GLU A 122 10.73 5.22 -33.03
CA GLU A 122 10.28 3.83 -32.93
C GLU A 122 10.73 3.18 -31.62
N ARG A 123 12.00 3.35 -31.25
CA ARG A 123 12.52 2.80 -29.98
C ARG A 123 11.79 3.36 -28.76
N GLN A 124 11.51 4.66 -28.73
CA GLN A 124 10.80 5.25 -27.59
C GLN A 124 9.31 4.86 -27.58
N PHE A 125 8.70 4.68 -28.74
CA PHE A 125 7.30 4.28 -28.87
C PHE A 125 7.07 2.83 -28.43
N VAL A 126 7.89 1.89 -28.89
CA VAL A 126 7.82 0.47 -28.48
C VAL A 126 8.01 0.32 -26.97
N ASN A 127 8.97 1.04 -26.39
CA ASN A 127 9.18 1.03 -24.94
C ASN A 127 7.96 1.55 -24.14
N MET A 128 7.18 2.46 -24.72
CA MET A 128 5.99 3.02 -24.09
C MET A 128 4.83 2.01 -24.09
N GLU A 129 4.59 1.31 -25.20
CA GLU A 129 3.53 0.31 -25.29
C GLU A 129 3.75 -0.85 -24.31
N VAL A 130 4.97 -1.38 -24.24
CA VAL A 130 5.33 -2.45 -23.29
C VAL A 130 5.13 -2.00 -21.84
N GLN A 131 5.43 -0.72 -21.52
CA GLN A 131 5.20 -0.18 -20.19
C GLN A 131 3.73 0.05 -19.86
N ALA A 132 2.90 0.44 -20.84
CA ALA A 132 1.47 0.65 -20.63
C ALA A 132 0.75 -0.67 -20.33
N GLU A 133 1.06 -1.73 -21.11
CA GLU A 133 0.47 -3.06 -20.94
C GLU A 133 0.78 -3.67 -19.57
N PHE A 134 2.02 -3.55 -19.09
CA PHE A 134 2.42 -4.06 -17.77
C PHE A 134 1.70 -3.34 -16.61
N MET A 135 1.32 -2.09 -16.80
CA MET A 135 0.78 -1.23 -15.75
C MET A 135 -0.74 -1.41 -15.58
N GLU A 136 -1.46 -1.67 -16.66
CA GLU A 136 -2.90 -1.94 -16.65
C GLU A 136 -3.23 -3.25 -15.91
N GLY A 137 -2.41 -4.29 -16.07
CA GLY A 137 -2.57 -5.56 -15.37
C GLY A 137 -2.38 -5.48 -13.84
N ALA A 138 -1.62 -4.51 -13.33
CA ALA A 138 -1.29 -4.40 -11.90
C ALA A 138 -2.29 -3.60 -11.06
N MET A 139 -3.13 -2.75 -11.68
CA MET A 139 -3.99 -1.80 -10.95
C MET A 139 -5.40 -2.29 -10.60
N ALA A 140 -5.84 -3.46 -11.08
CA ALA A 140 -7.23 -3.93 -10.93
C ALA A 140 -7.63 -4.48 -9.54
N GLY A 141 -6.70 -4.67 -8.59
CA GLY A 141 -6.92 -5.56 -7.42
C GLY A 141 -7.23 -4.93 -6.04
N SER A 142 -7.30 -3.61 -5.85
CA SER A 142 -6.97 -3.01 -4.54
C SER A 142 -8.09 -2.38 -3.69
N THR A 143 -9.39 -2.68 -3.88
CA THR A 143 -10.47 -1.90 -3.22
C THR A 143 -11.50 -2.77 -2.50
N SER A 144 -11.24 -3.22 -1.26
CA SER A 144 -12.36 -3.56 -0.36
C SER A 144 -12.00 -3.73 1.13
N LEU A 145 -13.04 -3.58 1.95
CA LEU A 145 -13.21 -3.88 3.37
C LEU A 145 -12.74 -2.83 4.40
N SER A 146 -13.69 -2.01 4.85
CA SER A 146 -13.88 -1.56 6.23
C SER A 146 -14.58 -2.65 7.05
N THR A 147 -14.20 -2.90 8.31
CA THR A 147 -14.80 -3.98 9.14
C THR A 147 -15.76 -3.44 10.21
N PRO A 148 -16.89 -4.12 10.50
CA PRO A 148 -17.95 -3.68 11.42
C PRO A 148 -17.83 -4.28 12.84
N GLU A 149 -18.59 -3.72 13.80
CA GLU A 149 -18.59 -4.07 15.24
C GLU A 149 -18.79 -5.55 15.60
N THR A 150 -19.31 -6.38 14.71
CA THR A 150 -19.54 -7.82 14.93
C THR A 150 -18.24 -8.60 15.24
N GLU A 151 -17.08 -8.04 14.89
CA GLU A 151 -15.76 -8.64 15.16
C GLU A 151 -15.38 -8.68 16.65
N VAL A 152 -15.98 -7.83 17.49
CA VAL A 152 -15.68 -7.74 18.93
C VAL A 152 -16.15 -9.00 19.68
N ASN A 153 -17.42 -9.37 19.51
CA ASN A 153 -18.00 -10.54 20.16
C ASN A 153 -17.44 -11.86 19.58
N SER A 154 -17.18 -11.88 18.28
CA SER A 154 -16.57 -13.05 17.62
C SER A 154 -15.15 -13.32 18.11
N LEU A 155 -14.35 -12.28 18.40
CA LEU A 155 -13.01 -12.47 18.94
C LEU A 155 -13.03 -13.04 20.37
N MET A 156 -13.99 -12.63 21.20
CA MET A 156 -14.14 -13.19 22.55
C MET A 156 -14.46 -14.68 22.52
N GLN A 157 -15.34 -15.11 21.63
CA GLN A 157 -15.71 -16.52 21.47
C GLN A 157 -14.56 -17.34 20.87
N GLN A 158 -13.89 -16.82 19.84
CA GLN A 158 -12.75 -17.50 19.22
C GLN A 158 -11.57 -17.69 20.20
N VAL A 159 -11.35 -16.75 21.13
CA VAL A 159 -10.35 -16.91 22.21
C VAL A 159 -10.83 -17.87 23.30
N ALA A 160 -12.13 -17.99 23.57
CA ALA A 160 -12.64 -18.99 24.51
C ALA A 160 -12.46 -20.42 23.95
N ASP A 161 -12.73 -20.59 22.65
CA ASP A 161 -12.66 -21.88 21.94
C ASP A 161 -11.20 -22.34 21.73
N ASP A 162 -10.30 -21.44 21.28
CA ASP A 162 -8.88 -21.76 21.04
C ASP A 162 -8.12 -22.16 22.32
N TYR A 163 -8.64 -21.81 23.51
CA TYR A 163 -8.00 -22.08 24.79
C TYR A 163 -8.78 -23.04 25.70
N GLY A 164 -9.89 -23.63 25.23
CA GLY A 164 -10.63 -24.67 25.95
C GLY A 164 -11.27 -24.19 27.25
N LEU A 165 -11.78 -22.95 27.29
CA LEU A 165 -12.33 -22.31 28.49
C LEU A 165 -13.86 -22.55 28.67
N GLU A 166 -14.45 -23.52 27.98
CA GLU A 166 -15.91 -23.79 28.03
C GLU A 166 -16.44 -24.27 29.41
N ASP A 167 -15.58 -24.64 30.37
CA ASP A 167 -16.02 -25.30 31.62
C ASP A 167 -16.11 -24.41 32.88
N LEU A 168 -16.31 -23.09 32.76
CA LEU A 168 -16.44 -22.20 33.94
C LEU A 168 -17.87 -21.71 34.26
N ASP A 169 -18.90 -22.17 33.54
CA ASP A 169 -20.30 -21.81 33.83
C ASP A 169 -21.14 -22.97 34.42
N ALA A 170 -20.50 -24.00 34.99
CA ALA A 170 -21.19 -25.17 35.55
C ALA A 170 -21.16 -25.29 37.08
N SER A 171 -20.74 -24.25 37.83
CA SER A 171 -20.78 -24.31 39.31
C SER A 171 -20.86 -22.92 39.97
N CYS A 172 -22.05 -22.34 40.02
CA CYS A 172 -22.71 -21.79 41.22
C CYS A 172 -24.07 -21.17 40.86
#